data_AF-A0A0B4BIB7-F1
#
_entry.id   AF-A0A0B4BIB7-F1
#
_cell.length_a   1.000
_cell.length_b   1.000
_cell.length_c   1.000
_cell.angle_alpha   90.00
_cell.angle_beta   90.00
_cell.angle_gamma   90.00
#
_symmetry.space_group_name_H-M   'P 1'
#
loop_
_entity.id
_entity.type
_entity.pdbx_description
1 polymer ?
#
loop_
_entity_poly.entity_id
_entity_poly.type
_entity_poly.pdbx_seq_one_letter_code
_entity_poly.pdbx_strand_id
1 'polypeptide(L)' 'MFETLYLTPVTGALTVFLVVVCGHLYRQNWKTQPPNARFRSWLFGVPAALGLLALAFVPLKF' A
#
# COMPACT_ATOMS: atom_id res chain seq x y z
N MET A 1 20.15 4.31 -11.77
CA MET A 1 19.49 2.99 -11.61
C MET A 1 17.96 3.06 -11.74
N PHE A 2 17.29 4.18 -11.42
CA PHE A 2 15.82 4.31 -11.51
C PHE A 2 15.29 5.08 -12.75
N GLU A 3 16.13 5.36 -13.75
CA GLU A 3 15.73 6.21 -14.89
C GLU A 3 14.62 5.63 -15.78
N THR A 4 14.30 4.34 -15.64
CA THR A 4 13.26 3.65 -16.41
C THR A 4 12.06 3.21 -15.57
N LEU A 5 12.02 3.52 -14.27
CA LEU A 5 10.93 3.09 -13.39
C LEU A 5 9.81 4.13 -13.41
N TYR A 6 8.66 3.74 -13.96
CA TYR A 6 7.48 4.58 -14.05
C TYR A 6 6.22 3.79 -13.67
N LEU A 7 5.29 4.47 -13.02
CA LEU A 7 3.91 3.99 -12.95
C LEU A 7 3.25 4.25 -14.29
N THR A 8 2.51 3.26 -14.79
CA THR A 8 1.48 3.48 -15.82
C THR A 8 0.15 3.82 -15.14
N PRO A 9 -0.82 4.44 -15.84
CA PRO A 9 -2.13 4.76 -15.27
C PRO A 9 -2.82 3.56 -14.62
N VAL A 10 -2.75 2.39 -15.26
CA VAL A 10 -3.34 1.15 -14.73
C VAL A 10 -2.64 0.71 -13.44
N THR A 11 -1.31 0.65 -13.45
CA THR A 11 -0.55 0.25 -12.26
C THR A 11 -0.72 1.24 -11.11
N GLY A 12 -0.76 2.55 -11.39
CA GLY A 12 -1.04 3.59 -10.39
C GLY A 12 -2.41 3.43 -9.75
N ALA A 13 -3.45 3.20 -10.54
CA ALA A 13 -4.80 2.94 -10.03
C ALA A 13 -4.85 1.69 -9.14
N LEU A 14 -4.19 0.60 -9.54
CA LEU A 14 -4.08 -0.62 -8.74
C LEU A 14 -3.31 -0.38 -7.43
N THR A 15 -2.21 0.37 -7.47
CA THR A 15 -1.46 0.72 -6.25
C THR A 15 -2.31 1.53 -5.28
N VAL A 16 -3.05 2.54 -5.76
CA VAL A 16 -3.99 3.31 -4.92
C VAL A 16 -5.04 2.39 -4.30
N PHE A 17 -5.67 1.54 -5.10
CA PHE A 17 -6.67 0.58 -4.61
C PHE A 17 -6.11 -0.32 -3.51
N LEU A 18 -4.92 -0.90 -3.73
CA LEU A 18 -4.25 -1.75 -2.74
C LEU A 18 -3.95 -1.01 -1.44
N VAL A 19 -3.42 0.22 -1.54
CA VAL A 19 -3.13 1.05 -0.36
C VAL A 19 -4.40 1.29 0.46
N VAL A 20 -5.52 1.62 -0.19
CA VAL A 20 -6.80 1.87 0.48
C VAL A 20 -7.33 0.61 1.16
N VAL A 21 -7.31 -0.54 0.48
CA VAL A 21 -7.76 -1.82 1.04
C VAL A 21 -6.88 -2.23 2.23
N CYS A 22 -5.56 -2.17 2.09
CA CYS A 22 -4.62 -2.47 3.17
C CYS A 22 -4.80 -1.52 4.37
N GLY A 23 -4.99 -0.21 4.13
CA GLY A 23 -5.26 0.76 5.20
C GLY A 23 -6.58 0.50 5.92
N HIS A 24 -7.62 0.12 5.19
CA HIS A 24 -8.91 -0.27 5.76
C HIS A 24 -8.76 -1.52 6.66
N LEU A 25 -8.10 -2.56 6.16
CA LEU A 25 -7.86 -3.81 6.90
C LEU A 25 -6.97 -3.59 8.12
N TYR A 26 -5.95 -2.72 8.02
CA TYR A 26 -5.12 -2.33 9.16
C TYR A 26 -5.97 -1.68 10.25
N ARG A 27 -6.84 -0.72 9.89
CA ARG A 27 -7.74 -0.06 10.84
C ARG A 27 -8.76 -1.02 11.44
N GLN A 28 -9.30 -1.94 10.65
CA GLN A 28 -10.19 -2.97 11.13
C GLN A 28 -9.49 -3.88 12.15
N ASN A 29 -8.28 -4.35 11.84
CA ASN A 29 -7.46 -5.17 12.73
C ASN A 29 -7.12 -4.46 14.05
N TRP A 30 -6.85 -3.14 14.00
CA TRP A 30 -6.65 -2.32 15.20
C TRP A 30 -7.89 -2.27 16.09
N LYS A 31 -9.09 -2.17 15.49
CA LYS A 31 -10.35 -2.10 16.25
C LYS A 31 -10.76 -3.46 16.82
N THR A 32 -10.66 -4.52 16.03
CA THR A 32 -11.16 -5.85 16.43
C THR A 32 -10.18 -6.64 17.29
N GLN A 33 -8.89 -6.27 17.28
CA GLN A 33 -7.81 -6.90 18.07
C GLN A 33 -7.88 -8.44 18.06
N PRO A 34 -7.91 -9.09 16.88
CA PRO A 34 -8.00 -10.55 16.80
C PRO A 34 -6.72 -11.21 17.34
N PRO A 35 -6.73 -12.54 17.57
CA PRO A 35 -5.50 -13.29 17.81
C PRO A 35 -4.47 -12.96 16.72
N ASN A 36 -3.23 -12.71 17.12
CA ASN A 36 -2.14 -12.27 16.24
C ASN A 36 -2.33 -10.88 15.60
N ALA A 37 -3.10 -9.98 16.23
CA ALA A 37 -3.30 -8.60 15.75
C ALA A 37 -1.98 -7.91 15.39
N ARG A 38 -0.91 -8.10 16.18
CA ARG A 38 0.41 -7.51 15.91
C ARG A 38 0.94 -7.92 14.53
N PHE A 39 0.94 -9.21 14.21
CA PHE A 39 1.43 -9.69 12.91
C PHE A 39 0.56 -9.17 11.76
N ARG A 40 -0.77 -9.20 11.93
CA ARG A 40 -1.73 -8.68 10.95
C ARG A 40 -1.55 -7.19 10.69
N SER A 41 -1.23 -6.40 11.71
CA SER A 41 -0.90 -4.98 11.56
C SER A 41 0.32 -4.80 10.65
N TRP A 42 1.38 -5.59 10.80
CA TRP A 42 2.52 -5.54 9.88
C TRP A 42 2.14 -6.01 8.47
N LEU A 43 1.35 -7.08 8.36
CA LEU A 43 0.91 -7.64 7.07
C LEU A 43 0.11 -6.64 6.23
N PHE A 44 -0.72 -5.79 6.86
CA PHE A 44 -1.49 -4.76 6.15
C PHE A 44 -0.77 -3.41 6.09
N GLY A 45 -0.01 -3.06 7.13
CA GLY A 45 0.67 -1.77 7.24
C GLY A 45 1.87 -1.65 6.30
N VAL A 46 2.68 -2.70 6.15
CA VAL A 46 3.89 -2.66 5.30
C VAL A 46 3.52 -2.49 3.82
N PRO A 47 2.60 -3.27 3.23
CA PRO A 47 2.21 -3.05 1.84
C PRO A 47 1.58 -1.68 1.61
N ALA A 48 0.78 -1.17 2.56
CA ALA A 48 0.21 0.17 2.46
C ALA A 48 1.30 1.26 2.48
N ALA A 49 2.27 1.15 3.38
CA ALA A 49 3.38 2.10 3.46
C ALA A 49 4.24 2.07 2.19
N LEU A 50 4.59 0.88 1.69
CA LEU A 50 5.36 0.74 0.44
C LEU A 50 4.59 1.28 -0.76
N GLY A 51 3.28 1.04 -0.85
CA GLY A 51 2.44 1.58 -1.91
C GLY A 51 2.37 3.10 -1.87
N LEU A 52 2.26 3.72 -0.69
CA LEU A 52 2.32 5.17 -0.52
C LEU A 52 3.68 5.75 -0.91
N LEU A 53 4.78 5.09 -0.54
CA LEU A 53 6.12 5.49 -0.96
C LEU A 53 6.27 5.39 -2.48
N ALA A 54 5.79 4.31 -3.09
CA ALA A 54 5.80 4.17 -4.53
C ALA A 54 5.00 5.29 -5.22
N LEU A 55 3.80 5.60 -4.75
CA LEU A 55 2.98 6.69 -5.30
C LEU A 55 3.62 8.07 -5.09
N ALA A 56 4.36 8.28 -4.00
CA ALA A 56 5.00 9.55 -3.70
C ALA A 56 6.27 9.80 -4.53
N PHE A 57 7.04 8.75 -4.85
CA PHE A 57 8.38 8.88 -5.42
C PHE A 57 8.54 8.29 -6.82
N VAL A 58 7.64 7.43 -7.28
CA VAL A 58 7.69 6.87 -8.64
C VAL A 58 6.90 7.78 -9.59
N PRO A 59 7.54 8.34 -10.63
CA PRO A 59 6.87 9.21 -11.58
C PRO A 59 5.83 8.44 -12.40
N LEU A 60 4.73 9.11 -12.71
CA LEU A 60 3.68 8.59 -13.57
C LEU A 60 4.05 8.92 -15.03
N LYS A 61 4.08 7.89 -15.88
CA LYS A 61 4.31 8.03 -17.32
C LYS A 61 2.99 7.88 -18.06
N PHE A 62 2.72 8.82 -18.95
CA PHE A 62 1.53 8.90 -19.77
C PHE A 62 1.91 8.89 -21.25
#